data_AF-A0A832N1S4-F1
#
_entry.id   AF-A0A832N1S4-F1
#
_cell.length_a   1.000
_cell.length_b   1.000
_cell.length_c   1.000
_cell.angle_alpha   90.00
_cell.angle_beta   90.00
_cell.angle_gamma   90.00
#
_symmetry.space_group_name_H-M   'P 1'
#
loop_
_entity.id
_entity.type
_entity.pdbx_description
1 polymer ?
#
loop_
_entity_poly.entity_id
_entity_poly.type
_entity_poly.pdbx_seq_one_letter_code
_entity_poly.pdbx_strand_id
1 'polypeptide(L)'
;MLAEWEQDCTTPLSCLQRFVDMFTSSASELALYGCPMGTINSEMGKESPELQQDTRRMFDLFLQWLTRQFGRMMDTGRARESAEQLMVILQGASLLAHAQRDSEVVSRQAQVALRWLSEICAEKAEQVKV
;
A
#
# COMPACT_ATOMS: atom_id res chain seq x y z
N MET A 1 -1.02 -14.82 6.00
CA MET A 1 -0.48 -13.76 5.12
C MET A 1 0.09 -12.56 5.88
N LEU A 2 -0.69 -11.55 6.32
CA LEU A 2 -0.11 -10.34 6.96
C LEU A 2 0.66 -10.60 8.27
N ALA A 3 0.19 -11.56 9.08
CA ALA A 3 0.89 -11.97 10.29
C ALA A 3 2.19 -12.76 9.99
N GLU A 4 2.21 -13.57 8.93
CA GLU A 4 3.43 -14.23 8.44
C GLU A 4 4.41 -13.19 7.90
N TRP A 5 3.91 -12.14 7.24
CA TRP A 5 4.78 -11.09 6.72
C TRP A 5 5.53 -10.34 7.81
N GLU A 6 4.87 -10.08 8.95
CA GLU A 6 5.49 -9.50 10.13
C GLU A 6 6.59 -10.39 10.74
N GLN A 7 6.52 -11.70 10.55
CA GLN A 7 7.52 -12.64 11.08
C GLN A 7 8.81 -12.64 10.26
N ASP A 8 8.73 -12.46 8.93
CA ASP A 8 9.93 -12.48 8.08
C ASP A 8 10.58 -11.09 7.88
N CYS A 9 9.96 -9.99 8.35
CA CYS A 9 10.53 -8.65 8.20
C CYS A 9 11.22 -8.16 9.48
N THR A 10 12.51 -7.84 9.39
CA THR A 10 13.37 -7.50 10.54
C THR A 10 13.19 -6.06 11.01
N THR A 11 12.86 -5.14 10.09
CA THR A 11 12.65 -3.71 10.37
C THR A 11 11.30 -3.23 9.84
N PRO A 12 10.68 -2.18 10.41
CA PRO A 12 9.40 -1.67 9.89
C PRO A 12 9.50 -1.26 8.42
N LEU A 13 10.63 -0.67 8.00
CA LEU A 13 10.91 -0.37 6.58
C LEU A 13 10.88 -1.62 5.71
N SER A 14 11.55 -2.72 6.13
CA SER A 14 11.52 -3.97 5.37
C SER A 14 10.10 -4.57 5.25
N CYS A 15 9.25 -4.38 6.26
CA CYS A 15 7.84 -4.80 6.18
C CYS A 15 7.08 -3.98 5.12
N LEU A 16 7.27 -2.65 5.11
CA LEU A 16 6.65 -1.75 4.13
C LEU A 16 7.15 -2.02 2.70
N GLN A 17 8.45 -2.33 2.54
CA GLN A 17 9.01 -2.74 1.25
C GLN A 17 8.34 -4.02 0.73
N ARG A 18 8.14 -5.02 1.60
CA ARG A 18 7.43 -6.25 1.22
C ARG A 18 6.00 -6.00 0.77
N PHE A 19 5.32 -5.02 1.36
CA PHE A 19 4.00 -4.60 0.89
C PHE A 19 4.05 -3.99 -0.52
N VAL A 20 5.08 -3.22 -0.84
CA VAL A 20 5.30 -2.71 -2.20
C VAL A 20 5.61 -3.87 -3.16
N ASP A 21 6.42 -4.84 -2.73
CA ASP A 21 6.80 -6.01 -3.53
C ASP A 21 5.61 -6.89 -3.93
N MET A 22 4.54 -6.90 -3.13
CA MET A 22 3.28 -7.56 -3.50
C MET A 22 2.71 -6.97 -4.81
N PHE A 23 2.74 -5.65 -4.97
CA PHE A 23 2.21 -5.01 -6.19
C PHE A 23 3.11 -5.28 -7.39
N THR A 24 4.43 -5.19 -7.22
CA THR A 24 5.37 -5.44 -8.33
C THR A 24 5.33 -6.90 -8.78
N SER A 25 5.20 -7.84 -7.84
CA SER A 25 5.05 -9.27 -8.14
C SER A 25 3.77 -9.59 -8.93
N SER A 26 2.72 -8.78 -8.74
CA SER A 26 1.44 -8.91 -9.45
C SER A 26 1.28 -7.93 -10.63
N ALA A 27 2.33 -7.23 -11.05
CA ALA A 27 2.21 -6.11 -12.01
C ALA A 27 1.52 -6.49 -13.33
N SER A 28 1.83 -7.67 -13.88
CA SER A 28 1.18 -8.17 -15.10
C SER A 28 -0.32 -8.45 -14.89
N GLU A 29 -0.70 -9.05 -13.77
CA GLU A 29 -2.10 -9.29 -13.43
C GLU A 29 -2.85 -7.97 -13.18
N LEU A 30 -2.22 -7.02 -12.50
CA LEU A 30 -2.78 -5.69 -12.25
C LEU A 30 -3.02 -4.93 -13.55
N ALA A 31 -2.13 -5.03 -14.54
CA ALA A 31 -2.35 -4.45 -15.87
C ALA A 31 -3.50 -5.16 -16.63
N LEU A 32 -3.72 -6.45 -16.38
CA LEU A 32 -4.77 -7.23 -17.03
C LEU A 32 -6.16 -7.05 -16.40
N TYR A 33 -6.23 -6.99 -15.08
CA TYR A 33 -7.50 -7.09 -14.34
C TYR A 33 -7.73 -5.93 -13.36
N GLY A 34 -6.75 -5.05 -13.18
CA GLY A 34 -6.76 -4.07 -12.10
C GLY A 34 -6.47 -4.71 -10.75
N CYS A 35 -6.46 -3.89 -9.70
CA CYS A 35 -6.41 -4.40 -8.34
C CYS A 35 -7.72 -5.13 -8.01
N PRO A 36 -7.70 -6.43 -7.62
CA PRO A 36 -8.93 -7.18 -7.32
C PRO A 36 -9.79 -6.52 -6.24
N MET A 37 -9.14 -5.93 -5.23
CA MET A 37 -9.85 -5.18 -4.17
C MET A 37 -10.40 -3.85 -4.68
N GLY A 38 -9.66 -3.16 -5.56
CA GLY A 38 -10.07 -1.89 -6.12
C GLY A 38 -11.28 -2.04 -7.04
N THR A 39 -11.25 -3.02 -7.94
CA THR A 39 -12.32 -3.26 -8.91
C THR A 39 -13.62 -3.74 -8.26
N ILE A 40 -13.55 -4.64 -7.27
CA ILE A 40 -14.75 -5.06 -6.55
C ILE A 40 -15.37 -3.90 -5.76
N ASN A 41 -14.55 -3.05 -5.11
CA ASN A 41 -15.04 -1.88 -4.39
C ASN A 41 -15.64 -0.84 -5.34
N SER A 42 -15.02 -0.61 -6.51
CA SER A 42 -15.50 0.40 -7.45
C SER A 42 -16.83 0.04 -8.09
N GLU A 43 -17.10 -1.26 -8.29
CA GLU A 43 -18.36 -1.71 -8.87
C GLU A 43 -19.42 -1.97 -7.78
N MET A 44 -19.13 -2.81 -6.79
CA MET A 44 -20.11 -3.16 -5.75
C MET A 44 -20.48 -1.97 -4.85
N GLY A 45 -19.55 -1.03 -4.65
CA GLY A 45 -19.81 0.18 -3.86
C GLY A 45 -20.80 1.14 -4.52
N LYS A 46 -21.03 1.05 -5.84
CA LYS A 46 -22.06 1.83 -6.54
C LYS A 46 -23.45 1.24 -6.35
N GLU A 47 -23.56 -0.06 -6.08
CA GLU A 47 -24.83 -0.78 -5.96
C GLU A 47 -25.50 -0.55 -4.61
N SER A 48 -24.76 -0.66 -3.50
CA SER A 48 -25.33 -0.41 -2.17
C SER A 48 -24.28 -0.06 -1.10
N PRO A 49 -24.65 0.75 -0.09
CA PRO A 49 -23.81 1.00 1.07
C PRO A 49 -23.39 -0.26 1.84
N GLU A 50 -24.26 -1.28 1.90
CA GLU A 50 -23.99 -2.55 2.58
C GLU A 50 -22.87 -3.33 1.88
N LEU A 51 -22.95 -3.48 0.55
CA LEU A 51 -21.87 -4.11 -0.23
C LEU A 51 -20.58 -3.30 -0.19
N GLN A 52 -20.66 -1.97 -0.15
CA GLN A 52 -19.49 -1.12 0.04
C GLN A 52 -18.81 -1.39 1.39
N GLN A 53 -19.58 -1.58 2.46
CA GLN A 53 -19.03 -1.92 3.78
C GLN A 53 -18.34 -3.28 3.78
N ASP A 54 -18.90 -4.27 3.10
CA ASP A 54 -18.29 -5.61 3.03
C ASP A 54 -17.02 -5.61 2.18
N THR A 55 -17.06 -4.97 1.00
CA THR A 55 -15.96 -4.97 0.05
C THR A 55 -14.76 -4.14 0.51
N ARG A 56 -14.98 -3.06 1.28
CA ARG A 56 -13.87 -2.24 1.81
C ARG A 56 -13.08 -2.91 2.93
N ARG A 57 -13.60 -3.97 3.57
CA ARG A 57 -12.94 -4.61 4.73
C ARG A 57 -11.51 -5.05 4.43
N MET A 58 -11.23 -5.50 3.20
CA MET A 58 -9.86 -5.85 2.82
C MET A 58 -8.94 -4.62 2.81
N PHE A 59 -9.40 -3.48 2.28
CA PHE A 59 -8.65 -2.22 2.38
C PHE A 59 -8.43 -1.80 3.84
N ASP A 60 -9.46 -1.93 4.68
CA ASP A 60 -9.34 -1.62 6.11
C ASP A 60 -8.25 -2.47 6.79
N LEU A 61 -8.17 -3.77 6.47
CA LEU A 61 -7.14 -4.66 7.01
C LEU A 61 -5.73 -4.23 6.61
N PHE A 62 -5.52 -3.90 5.32
CA PHE A 62 -4.22 -3.42 4.85
C PHE A 62 -3.86 -2.05 5.42
N LEU A 63 -4.80 -1.10 5.46
CA LEU A 63 -4.57 0.23 6.03
C LEU A 63 -4.24 0.15 7.53
N GLN A 64 -4.95 -0.69 8.29
CA GLN A 64 -4.65 -0.92 9.70
C GLN A 64 -3.26 -1.54 9.87
N TRP A 65 -2.90 -2.52 9.05
CA TRP A 65 -1.58 -3.14 9.08
C TRP A 65 -0.47 -2.15 8.75
N LEU A 66 -0.62 -1.37 7.68
CA LEU A 66 0.31 -0.30 7.30
C LEU A 66 0.44 0.75 8.40
N THR A 67 -0.67 1.19 8.99
CA THR A 67 -0.67 2.15 10.10
C THR A 67 0.14 1.62 11.28
N ARG A 68 0.02 0.32 11.61
CA ARG A 68 0.85 -0.29 12.67
C ARG A 68 2.34 -0.30 12.30
N GLN A 69 2.70 -0.61 11.05
CA GLN A 69 4.10 -0.59 10.64
C GLN A 69 4.70 0.81 10.68
N PHE A 70 3.97 1.82 10.18
CA PHE A 70 4.39 3.21 10.32
C PHE A 70 4.43 3.67 11.77
N GLY A 71 3.48 3.23 12.61
CA GLY A 71 3.44 3.56 14.05
C GLY A 71 4.64 3.07 14.86
N ARG A 72 5.42 2.10 14.33
CA ARG A 72 6.72 1.70 14.91
C ARG A 72 7.80 2.77 14.68
N MET A 73 7.57 3.72 13.78
CA MET A 73 8.52 4.73 13.33
C MET A 73 8.01 6.17 13.49
N MET A 74 6.71 6.44 13.61
CA MET A 74 6.19 7.81 13.76
C MET A 74 4.96 7.83 14.66
N ASP A 75 4.49 9.03 15.03
CA ASP A 75 3.26 9.18 15.81
C ASP A 75 2.03 8.68 15.04
N THR A 76 0.95 8.39 15.78
CA THR A 76 -0.25 7.75 15.24
C THR A 76 -0.93 8.55 14.13
N GLY A 77 -0.89 9.89 14.19
CA GLY A 77 -1.49 10.75 13.17
C GLY A 77 -0.74 10.61 11.85
N ARG A 78 0.57 10.88 11.88
CA ARG A 78 1.46 10.73 10.72
C ARG A 78 1.48 9.30 10.18
N ALA A 79 1.37 8.30 11.05
CA ALA A 79 1.37 6.90 10.66
C ALA A 79 0.16 6.54 9.80
N ARG A 80 -1.02 7.04 10.17
CA ARG A 80 -2.24 6.83 9.40
C ARG A 80 -2.15 7.53 8.04
N GLU A 81 -1.73 8.79 8.03
CA GLU A 81 -1.57 9.57 6.79
C GLU A 81 -0.58 8.89 5.83
N SER A 82 0.54 8.38 6.36
CA SER A 82 1.55 7.66 5.57
C SER A 82 1.01 6.32 5.04
N ALA A 83 0.21 5.61 5.83
CA ALA A 83 -0.45 4.37 5.39
C ALA A 83 -1.42 4.63 4.22
N GLU A 84 -2.22 5.69 4.32
CA GLU A 84 -3.15 6.12 3.27
C GLU A 84 -2.37 6.53 2.01
N GLN A 85 -1.31 7.35 2.15
CA GLN A 85 -0.48 7.77 1.02
C GLN A 85 0.17 6.60 0.27
N LEU A 86 0.74 5.62 0.99
CA LEU A 86 1.33 4.44 0.35
C LEU A 86 0.28 3.64 -0.42
N MET A 87 -0.89 3.43 0.18
CA MET A 87 -2.00 2.72 -0.46
C MET A 87 -2.47 3.45 -1.71
N VAL A 88 -2.62 4.78 -1.66
CA VAL A 88 -3.03 5.61 -2.79
C VAL A 88 -2.05 5.51 -3.96
N ILE A 89 -0.74 5.57 -3.70
CA ILE A 89 0.28 5.44 -4.75
C ILE A 89 0.12 4.11 -5.48
N LEU A 90 -0.01 3.00 -4.76
CA LEU A 90 -0.05 1.66 -5.33
C LEU A 90 -1.40 1.32 -5.99
N GLN A 91 -2.52 1.77 -5.43
CA GLN A 91 -3.84 1.62 -6.06
C GLN A 91 -3.98 2.50 -7.31
N GLY A 92 -3.50 3.75 -7.25
CA GLY A 92 -3.46 4.64 -8.42
C GLY A 92 -2.59 4.06 -9.53
N ALA A 93 -1.43 3.49 -9.19
CA ALA A 93 -0.59 2.76 -10.13
C ALA A 93 -1.31 1.57 -10.75
N SER A 94 -2.02 0.77 -9.95
CA SER A 94 -2.79 -0.38 -10.42
C SER A 94 -3.90 0.03 -11.39
N LEU A 95 -4.61 1.12 -11.10
CA LEU A 95 -5.66 1.66 -11.95
C LEU A 95 -5.09 2.15 -13.30
N LEU A 96 -4.01 2.93 -13.28
CA LEU A 96 -3.40 3.45 -14.50
C LEU A 96 -2.76 2.34 -15.33
N ALA A 97 -2.10 1.37 -14.69
CA ALA A 97 -1.56 0.18 -15.36
C ALA A 97 -2.67 -0.59 -16.10
N HIS A 98 -3.82 -0.77 -15.45
CA HIS A 98 -4.97 -1.44 -16.04
C HIS A 98 -5.54 -0.65 -17.23
N ALA A 99 -5.76 0.65 -17.05
CA ALA A 99 -6.30 1.51 -18.09
C ALA A 99 -5.40 1.58 -19.34
N GLN A 100 -4.09 1.52 -19.14
CA GLN A 100 -3.10 1.62 -20.22
C GLN A 100 -2.61 0.27 -20.75
N ARG A 101 -2.97 -0.85 -20.10
CA ARG A 101 -2.38 -2.18 -20.35
C ARG A 101 -0.85 -2.19 -20.24
N ASP A 102 -0.29 -1.38 -19.33
CA ASP A 102 1.15 -1.24 -19.11
C ASP A 102 1.53 -1.62 -17.69
N SER A 103 2.11 -2.81 -17.51
CA SER A 103 2.61 -3.28 -16.20
C SER A 103 3.78 -2.45 -15.68
N GLU A 104 4.52 -1.76 -16.55
CA GLU A 104 5.65 -0.93 -16.13
C GLU A 104 5.20 0.30 -15.34
N VAL A 105 3.93 0.72 -15.45
CA VAL A 105 3.36 1.75 -14.57
C VAL A 105 3.50 1.34 -13.11
N VAL A 106 3.20 0.08 -12.78
CA VAL A 106 3.32 -0.45 -11.41
C VAL A 106 4.78 -0.40 -10.95
N SER A 107 5.70 -0.90 -11.78
CA SER A 107 7.15 -0.89 -11.49
C SER A 107 7.67 0.52 -11.22
N ARG A 108 7.32 1.50 -12.07
CA ARG A 108 7.74 2.91 -11.90
C ARG A 108 7.21 3.51 -10.60
N GLN A 109 5.93 3.31 -10.30
CA GLN A 109 5.31 3.87 -9.09
C GLN A 109 5.76 3.15 -7.81
N ALA A 110 6.05 1.85 -7.87
CA ALA A 110 6.68 1.12 -6.78
C ALA A 110 8.04 1.72 -6.42
N GLN A 111 8.87 2.06 -7.42
CA GLN A 111 10.15 2.73 -7.17
C GLN A 111 9.98 4.13 -6.54
N VAL A 112 8.95 4.88 -6.96
CA VAL A 112 8.59 6.16 -6.33
C VAL A 112 8.23 5.94 -4.86
N ALA A 113 7.37 4.96 -4.57
CA ALA A 113 6.97 4.61 -3.21
C ALA A 113 8.18 4.19 -2.35
N LEU A 114 9.09 3.37 -2.87
CA LEU A 114 10.29 2.91 -2.15
C LEU A 114 11.25 4.06 -1.83
N ARG A 115 11.44 5.02 -2.74
CA ARG A 115 12.23 6.23 -2.47
C ARG A 115 11.59 7.08 -1.38
N TRP A 116 10.30 7.37 -1.52
CA TRP A 116 9.53 8.11 -0.52
C TRP A 116 9.59 7.45 0.87
N LEU A 117 9.42 6.12 0.93
CA LEU A 117 9.56 5.36 2.18
C LEU A 117 10.95 5.52 2.81
N SER A 118 12.00 5.51 1.99
CA SER A 118 13.38 5.67 2.47
C SER A 118 13.62 7.06 3.04
N GLU A 119 13.09 8.11 2.40
CA GLU A 119 13.19 9.50 2.82
C GLU A 119 12.50 9.72 4.18
N ILE A 120 11.23 9.34 4.32
CA ILE A 120 10.47 9.55 5.56
C ILE A 120 10.98 8.69 6.73
N CYS A 121 11.66 7.57 6.45
CA CYS A 121 12.32 6.78 7.48
C CYS A 121 13.67 7.38 7.90
N ALA A 122 14.39 8.03 6.97
CA ALA A 122 15.68 8.67 7.23
C ALA A 122 15.53 9.95 8.07
N GLU A 123 14.50 10.77 7.84
CA GLU A 123 14.20 11.99 8.61
C GLU A 123 14.16 11.75 10.13
N LYS A 124 13.73 10.55 10.56
CA LYS A 124 13.67 10.19 11.98
C LYS A 124 15.04 9.87 12.59
N ALA A 125 15.99 9.37 11.79
CA ALA A 125 17.33 9.05 12.28
C ALA A 125 18.11 10.31 12.70
N GLU A 126 17.75 11.47 12.13
CA GLU A 126 18.34 12.77 12.47
C GLU A 126 17.65 13.42 13.68
N GLN A 127 16.34 13.26 13.85
CA GLN A 127 15.60 13.82 15.00
C GLN A 127 15.88 13.11 16.34
N VAL A 128 16.37 11.86 16.32
CA VAL A 128 16.73 11.09 17.53
C VAL A 128 18.17 11.39 18.02
N LYS A 129 18.98 12.11 17.22
CA LYS A 129 20.37 12.47 17.58
C LYS A 129 20.51 13.82 18.30
N VAL A 130 19.40 14.50 18.62
CA VAL A 130 19.35 15.78 19.35
C VAL A 130 18.85 15.52 20.77
#